data_AF-A0A3S5ATC4-F1
#
_entry.id   AF-A0A3S5ATC4-F1
#
_cell.length_a   1.000
_cell.length_b   1.000
_cell.length_c   1.000
_cell.angle_alpha   90.00
_cell.angle_beta   90.00
_cell.angle_gamma   90.00
#
_symmetry.space_group_name_H-M   'P 1'
#
loop_
_entity.id
_entity.type
_entity.pdbx_description
1 polymer ?
#
loop_
_entity_poly.entity_id
_entity_poly.type
_entity_poly.pdbx_seq_one_letter_code
_entity_poly.pdbx_strand_id
1 'polypeptide(L)'
;MSFSDKRPASIIEAAANGAMLGLKIAVGVATVVMAFVALIALINGIIGGVGGLFGVESVSLQSLLGYLFAPLAYIMGVSWEHADLAGG
;
A
#
# COMPACT_ATOMS: atom_id res chain seq x y z
N MET A 1 1.32 -6.47 40.69
CA MET A 1 1.86 -5.62 39.61
C MET A 1 0.82 -4.53 39.38
N SER A 2 1.05 -3.33 39.93
CA SER A 2 0.09 -2.24 39.86
C SER A 2 0.10 -1.67 38.45
N PHE A 3 -0.98 -1.86 37.70
CA PHE A 3 -1.21 -1.14 36.45
C PHE A 3 -1.51 0.31 36.80
N SER A 4 -0.46 1.10 36.96
CA SER A 4 -0.58 2.55 37.04
C SER A 4 -0.90 3.05 35.64
N ASP A 5 -2.19 2.98 35.29
CA ASP A 5 -2.77 3.72 34.17
C ASP A 5 -2.58 5.21 34.50
N LYS A 6 -1.45 5.75 34.03
CA LYS A 6 -0.99 7.10 34.37
C LYS A 6 -1.88 8.07 33.61
N ARG A 7 -3.05 8.35 34.20
CA ARG A 7 -3.99 9.32 33.64
C ARG A 7 -3.25 10.64 33.47
N PRO A 8 -3.35 11.28 32.30
CA PRO A 8 -2.72 12.57 32.08
C PRO A 8 -3.21 13.56 33.15
N ALA A 9 -2.28 14.25 33.80
CA ALA A 9 -2.59 15.16 34.91
C ALA A 9 -3.27 16.45 34.43
N SER A 10 -3.24 16.73 33.12
CA SER A 10 -3.86 17.88 32.49
C SER A 10 -4.36 17.57 31.08
N ILE A 11 -5.33 18.35 30.60
CA ILE A 11 -5.80 18.33 29.20
C ILE A 11 -4.62 18.54 28.23
N ILE A 12 -3.67 19.39 28.60
CA ILE A 12 -2.47 19.65 27.79
C ILE A 12 -1.59 18.40 27.69
N GLU A 13 -1.44 17.66 28.79
CA GLU A 13 -0.66 16.42 28.82
C GLU A 13 -1.36 15.31 28.03
N ALA A 14 -2.69 15.21 28.13
CA ALA A 14 -3.49 14.27 27.33
C ALA A 14 -3.34 14.54 25.83
N ALA A 15 -3.40 15.81 25.43
CA ALA A 15 -3.21 16.24 24.05
C ALA A 15 -1.78 15.96 23.56
N ALA A 16 -0.77 16.26 24.37
CA ALA A 16 0.63 16.00 24.03
C ALA A 16 0.91 14.51 23.84
N ASN A 17 0.41 13.66 24.73
CA ASN A 17 0.53 12.20 24.64
C ASN A 17 -0.21 11.65 23.41
N GLY A 18 -1.43 12.13 23.14
CA GLY A 18 -2.19 11.78 21.94
C GLY A 18 -1.47 12.16 20.64
N ALA A 19 -0.88 13.36 20.58
CA ALA A 19 -0.10 13.80 19.43
C ALA A 19 1.16 12.94 19.21
N MET A 20 1.90 12.60 20.28
CA MET A 20 3.07 11.71 20.18
C MET A 20 2.70 10.31 19.70
N LEU A 21 1.57 9.76 20.16
CA LEU A 21 1.07 8.47 19.69
C LEU A 21 0.68 8.56 18.21
N GLY A 22 -0.08 9.59 17.83
CA GLY A 22 -0.50 9.84 16.46
C GLY A 22 0.70 9.94 15.50
N LEU A 23 1.76 10.66 15.91
CA LEU A 23 2.99 10.77 15.12
C LEU A 23 3.63 9.40 14.86
N LYS A 24 3.75 8.56 15.89
CA LYS A 24 4.33 7.21 15.74
C LYS A 24 3.54 6.35 14.75
N ILE A 25 2.20 6.40 14.85
CA ILE A 25 1.33 5.66 13.93
C ILE A 25 1.47 6.21 12.51
N ALA A 26 1.43 7.54 12.35
CA ALA A 26 1.53 8.20 11.06
C ALA A 26 2.84 7.87 10.34
N VAL A 27 3.97 7.98 11.05
CA VAL A 27 5.29 7.61 10.51
C VAL A 27 5.35 6.13 10.17
N GLY A 28 4.85 5.26 11.06
CA GLY A 28 4.84 3.81 10.81
C GLY A 28 4.09 3.44 9.53
N VAL A 29 2.87 3.98 9.33
CA VAL A 29 2.09 3.73 8.11
C VAL A 29 2.77 4.33 6.89
N ALA A 30 3.29 5.55 6.98
CA ALA A 30 4.01 6.19 5.88
C ALA A 30 5.24 5.38 5.45
N THR A 31 6.01 4.85 6.39
CA THR A 31 7.16 3.97 6.11
C THR A 31 6.74 2.69 5.42
N VAL A 32 5.67 2.03 5.89
CA VAL A 32 5.16 0.80 5.26
C VAL A 32 4.73 1.08 3.82
N VAL A 33 3.93 2.11 3.58
CA VAL A 33 3.49 2.49 2.23
C VAL A 33 4.68 2.82 1.33
N MET A 34 5.64 3.61 1.83
CA MET A 34 6.86 3.95 1.09
C MET A 34 7.66 2.70 0.68
N ALA A 35 7.80 1.72 1.59
CA ALA A 35 8.49 0.47 1.31
C ALA A 35 7.79 -0.35 0.22
N PHE A 36 6.46 -0.45 0.26
CA PHE A 36 5.69 -1.13 -0.78
C PHE A 36 5.80 -0.44 -2.15
N VAL A 37 5.68 0.89 -2.20
CA VAL A 37 5.83 1.65 -3.45
C VAL A 37 7.23 1.43 -4.05
N ALA A 38 8.28 1.47 -3.22
CA ALA A 38 9.65 1.22 -3.67
C ALA A 38 9.83 -0.21 -4.21
N LEU A 39 9.25 -1.21 -3.54
CA LEU A 39 9.28 -2.61 -4.00
C LEU A 39 8.57 -2.77 -5.35
N ILE A 40 7.39 -2.18 -5.51
CA ILE A 40 6.64 -2.20 -6.78
C ILE A 40 7.47 -1.55 -7.89
N ALA A 41 8.08 -0.39 -7.62
CA ALA A 41 8.94 0.29 -8.58
C ALA A 41 10.17 -0.55 -8.97
N LEU A 42 10.80 -1.22 -8.02
CA LEU A 42 11.92 -2.14 -8.29
C LEU A 42 11.49 -3.30 -9.19
N ILE A 43 10.38 -3.95 -8.87
CA ILE A 43 9.88 -5.08 -9.67
C ILE A 43 9.49 -4.60 -11.07
N ASN A 44 8.81 -3.46 -11.20
CA ASN A 44 8.51 -2.85 -12.49
C ASN A 44 9.79 -2.52 -13.28
N GLY A 45 10.85 -2.06 -12.62
CA GLY A 45 12.15 -1.85 -13.25
C GLY A 45 12.77 -3.14 -13.77
N ILE A 46 12.71 -4.23 -13.02
CA ILE A 46 13.19 -5.55 -13.45
C ILE A 46 12.35 -6.09 -14.62
N ILE A 47 11.01 -6.07 -14.50
CA ILE A 47 10.09 -6.54 -15.53
C ILE A 47 10.26 -5.71 -16.80
N GLY A 48 10.34 -4.39 -16.71
CA GLY A 48 10.56 -3.52 -17.87
C GLY A 48 11.93 -3.75 -18.51
N GLY A 49 12.97 -3.94 -17.71
CA GLY A 49 14.32 -4.25 -18.20
C GLY A 49 14.39 -5.60 -18.93
N VAL A 50 13.75 -6.64 -18.38
CA VAL A 50 13.68 -7.96 -19.03
C VAL A 50 12.73 -7.93 -20.22
N GLY A 51 11.56 -7.31 -20.11
CA GLY A 51 10.56 -7.17 -21.17
C GLY A 51 11.09 -6.44 -22.40
N GLY A 52 11.92 -5.42 -22.19
CA GLY A 52 12.64 -4.73 -23.26
C GLY A 52 13.59 -5.63 -24.06
N LEU A 53 14.16 -6.67 -23.44
CA LEU A 53 14.99 -7.66 -24.13
C LEU A 53 14.17 -8.65 -24.97
N PHE A 54 12.90 -8.89 -24.61
CA PHE A 54 11.99 -9.78 -25.33
C PHE A 54 11.08 -9.03 -26.34
N GLY A 55 11.28 -7.72 -26.52
CA GLY A 55 10.45 -6.90 -27.40
C GLY A 55 9.01 -6.69 -26.91
N VAL A 56 8.74 -7.01 -25.64
CA VAL A 56 7.44 -6.78 -25.00
C VAL A 56 7.56 -5.50 -24.18
N GLU A 57 7.28 -4.38 -24.84
CA GLU A 57 7.25 -3.08 -24.20
C GLU A 57 6.00 -2.97 -23.31
N SER A 58 6.12 -2.35 -22.14
CA SER A 58 5.00 -1.95 -21.26
C SER A 58 4.42 -2.99 -20.29
N VAL A 59 5.09 -4.14 -20.05
CA VAL A 59 4.65 -5.05 -18.97
C VAL A 59 5.04 -4.46 -17.62
N SER A 60 4.05 -4.26 -16.75
CA SER A 60 4.23 -3.86 -15.35
C SER A 60 3.62 -4.90 -14.41
N LEU A 61 4.09 -4.92 -13.17
CA LEU A 61 3.48 -5.69 -12.08
C LEU A 61 1.98 -5.41 -11.99
N GLN A 62 1.60 -4.16 -12.20
CA GLN A 62 0.22 -3.68 -12.12
C GLN A 62 -0.67 -4.31 -13.21
N SER A 63 -0.18 -4.38 -14.44
CA SER A 63 -0.86 -5.08 -15.55
C SER A 63 -0.98 -6.59 -15.29
N LEU A 64 0.07 -7.21 -14.73
CA LEU A 64 0.07 -8.63 -14.42
C LEU A 64 -0.92 -8.97 -13.30
N LEU A 65 -0.97 -8.16 -12.25
CA LEU A 65 -1.94 -8.30 -11.16
C LEU A 65 -3.36 -7.98 -11.65
N GLY A 66 -3.53 -6.96 -12.50
CA GLY A 66 -4.79 -6.62 -13.16
C GLY A 66 -5.40 -7.81 -13.86
N TYR A 67 -4.65 -8.47 -14.74
CA TYR A 67 -5.11 -9.67 -15.44
C TYR A 67 -5.38 -10.85 -14.48
N LEU A 68 -4.54 -11.02 -13.44
CA LEU A 68 -4.70 -12.10 -12.46
C LEU A 68 -5.96 -11.92 -11.58
N PHE A 69 -6.29 -10.68 -11.21
CA PHE A 69 -7.41 -10.34 -10.33
C PHE A 69 -8.68 -9.92 -11.09
N ALA A 70 -8.63 -9.72 -12.41
CA ALA A 70 -9.79 -9.38 -13.24
C ALA A 70 -10.99 -10.35 -13.10
N PRO A 71 -10.80 -11.69 -13.01
CA PRO A 71 -11.92 -12.61 -12.77
C PRO A 71 -12.63 -12.35 -11.43
N LEU A 72 -11.88 -11.97 -10.40
CA LEU A 72 -12.44 -11.62 -9.09
C LEU A 72 -13.16 -10.27 -9.15
N ALA A 73 -12.61 -9.28 -9.87
CA ALA A 73 -13.26 -7.98 -10.09
C ALA A 73 -14.60 -8.14 -10.85
N TYR A 74 -14.64 -9.03 -11.85
CA TYR A 74 -15.86 -9.33 -12.59
C TYR A 74 -16.95 -9.95 -11.70
N ILE A 75 -16.59 -10.88 -10.82
CA ILE A 75 -17.53 -11.48 -9.85
C ILE A 75 -18.08 -10.43 -8.87
N MET A 76 -17.29 -9.42 -8.52
CA MET A 76 -17.75 -8.28 -7.70
C MET A 76 -18.64 -7.27 -8.46
N GLY A 77 -18.93 -7.52 -9.74
CA GLY A 77 -19.85 -6.72 -10.54
C GLY A 77 -19.19 -5.60 -11.37
N VAL A 78 -17.86 -5.59 -11.49
CA VAL A 78 -17.17 -4.67 -12.40
C VAL A 78 -17.37 -5.15 -13.84
N SER A 79 -17.73 -4.22 -14.74
CA SER A 79 -17.83 -4.53 -16.19
C SER A 79 -16.53 -5.13 -16.70
N TRP A 80 -16.62 -6.13 -17.58
CA TRP A 80 -15.43 -6.84 -18.11
C TRP A 80 -14.44 -5.88 -18.80
N GLU A 81 -14.93 -4.82 -19.44
CA GLU A 81 -14.11 -3.76 -20.05
C GLU A 81 -13.28 -2.93 -19.04
N HIS A 82 -13.59 -3.03 -17.75
CA HIS A 82 -12.93 -2.29 -16.67
C HIS A 82 -12.32 -3.22 -15.61
N ALA A 83 -12.48 -4.54 -15.76
CA ALA A 83 -12.01 -5.51 -14.78
C ALA A 83 -10.47 -5.54 -14.67
N ASP A 84 -9.77 -5.35 -15.78
CA ASP A 84 -8.30 -5.27 -15.81
C ASP A 84 -7.76 -4.01 -15.13
N LEU A 85 -8.50 -2.89 -15.24
CA LEU A 85 -8.16 -1.63 -14.56
C LEU A 85 -8.52 -1.66 -13.06
N ALA A 86 -9.56 -2.40 -12.69
CA ALA A 86 -9.97 -2.55 -11.30
C ALA A 86 -9.10 -3.55 -10.51
N GLY A 87 -8.44 -4.49 -11.20
CA GLY A 87 -7.54 -5.47 -10.59
C GLY A 87 -6.09 -5.00 -10.44
N GLY A 88 -5.71 -3.88 -11.06
CA GLY A 88 -4.33 -3.38 -11.18
C GLY A 88 -4.03 -2.17 -10.32
#